data_AF-A0A2M9CWX0-F1
#
_entry.id   AF-A0A2M9CWX0-F1
#
_cell.length_a   1.000
_cell.length_b   1.000
_cell.length_c   1.000
_cell.angle_alpha   90.00
_cell.angle_beta   90.00
_cell.angle_gamma   90.00
#
_symmetry.space_group_name_H-M   'P 1'
#
loop_
_entity.id
_entity.type
_entity.pdbx_description
1 polymer ?
#
loop_
_entity_poly.entity_id
_entity_poly.type
_entity_poly.pdbx_seq_one_letter_code
_entity_poly.pdbx_strand_id
1 'polypeptide(L)'
;MWIYNKQGKMVAGYSSLTHQIVHNGCRSLQVLQENTTGNFYKNKNKKNYNYYTAEMFAHVFLDPGPVCGEDNLVHGGKPEMKDPNHQIQKHIEELKQLIFNPGQPIPGIPFVGHKVGIFEPDVSPMYDFAIHSDVVDDEPCYVFQAIAKPQFADQVVIDTLITWFRKSDYSIISRHYALSYKTLVFDFNVNIHVDLGSYQGMLIPTWIDYQGNWDIAFHKREIVHFTIRFFDFQKEQNQKLN
;
A
#
# COMPACT_ATOMS: atom_id res chain seq x y z
N MET A 1 -11.37 4.20 6.76
CA MET A 1 -11.70 3.22 5.71
C MET A 1 -13.21 3.10 5.58
N TRP A 2 -13.69 3.14 4.35
CA TRP A 2 -15.07 2.93 3.95
C TRP A 2 -15.12 1.84 2.90
N ILE A 3 -16.08 0.92 3.04
CA ILE A 3 -16.28 -0.19 2.11
C ILE A 3 -17.67 -0.06 1.51
N TYR A 4 -17.73 -0.13 0.18
CA TYR A 4 -18.92 0.02 -0.63
C TYR A 4 -19.17 -1.26 -1.43
N ASN A 5 -20.46 -1.52 -1.69
CA ASN A 5 -20.85 -2.54 -2.66
C ASN A 5 -20.77 -1.99 -4.10
N LYS A 6 -21.01 -2.86 -5.09
CA LYS A 6 -21.02 -2.50 -6.51
C LYS A 6 -22.02 -1.39 -6.91
N GLN A 7 -23.00 -1.09 -6.07
CA GLN A 7 -23.97 -0.01 -6.28
C GLN A 7 -23.54 1.32 -5.61
N GLY A 8 -22.34 1.37 -5.02
CA GLY A 8 -21.83 2.56 -4.32
C GLY A 8 -22.42 2.79 -2.94
N LYS A 9 -23.20 1.83 -2.40
CA LYS A 9 -23.73 1.94 -1.03
C LYS A 9 -22.68 1.48 -0.02
N MET A 10 -22.42 2.31 0.99
CA MET A 10 -21.55 1.95 2.12
C MET A 10 -22.15 0.78 2.90
N VAL A 11 -21.35 -0.28 3.08
CA VAL A 11 -21.74 -1.53 3.77
C VAL A 11 -20.96 -1.76 5.06
N ALA A 12 -19.77 -1.19 5.19
CA ALA A 12 -18.97 -1.22 6.41
C ALA A 12 -17.99 -0.04 6.45
N GLY A 13 -17.52 0.27 7.65
CA GLY A 13 -16.52 1.30 7.88
C GLY A 13 -15.62 0.97 9.07
N TYR A 14 -14.42 1.54 9.03
CA TYR A 14 -13.38 1.40 10.06
C TYR A 14 -12.62 2.71 10.22
N SER A 15 -12.41 3.13 11.46
CA SER A 15 -11.52 4.23 11.82
C SER A 15 -10.82 3.91 13.12
N SER A 16 -9.52 4.14 13.19
CA SER A 16 -8.73 3.94 14.40
C SER A 16 -7.75 5.06 14.62
N LEU A 17 -7.37 5.23 15.89
CA LEU A 17 -6.18 5.96 16.30
C LEU A 17 -5.18 4.93 16.85
N THR A 18 -3.97 4.94 16.32
CA THR A 18 -2.90 4.01 16.70
C THR A 18 -1.64 4.76 17.07
N HIS A 19 -0.88 4.23 18.01
CA HIS A 19 0.44 4.73 18.39
C HIS A 19 1.49 3.69 17.98
N GLN A 20 2.46 4.10 17.17
CA GLN A 20 3.56 3.22 16.74
C GLN A 20 4.81 3.54 17.54
N ILE A 21 5.47 2.49 18.05
CA ILE A 21 6.69 2.59 18.85
C ILE A 21 7.78 1.82 18.12
N VAL A 22 8.87 2.51 17.79
CA VAL A 22 10.05 1.91 17.17
C VAL A 22 11.17 1.84 18.20
N HIS A 23 11.54 0.63 18.60
CA HIS A 23 12.60 0.38 19.58
C HIS A 23 13.51 -0.75 19.09
N ASN A 24 14.83 -0.54 19.12
CA ASN A 24 15.84 -1.50 18.63
C ASN A 24 15.60 -2.00 17.19
N GLY A 25 15.14 -1.13 16.29
CA GLY A 25 14.85 -1.50 14.90
C GLY A 25 13.61 -2.40 14.73
N CYS A 26 12.79 -2.52 15.78
CA CYS A 26 11.51 -3.20 15.77
C CYS A 26 10.38 -2.18 15.98
N ARG A 27 9.40 -2.19 15.08
CA ARG A 27 8.19 -1.38 15.15
C ARG A 27 7.08 -2.18 15.79
N SER A 28 6.41 -1.62 16.80
CA SER A 28 5.21 -2.18 17.42
C SER A 28 4.07 -1.17 17.34
N LEU A 29 2.84 -1.65 17.42
CA LEU A 29 1.65 -0.82 17.27
C LEU A 29 0.68 -1.05 18.43
N GLN A 30 0.20 0.06 19.01
CA GLN A 30 -0.85 0.09 20.00
C GLN A 30 -2.10 0.75 19.41
N VAL A 31 -3.25 0.06 19.47
CA VAL A 31 -4.54 0.65 19.10
C VAL A 31 -5.08 1.44 20.29
N LEU A 32 -5.20 2.76 20.15
CA LEU A 32 -5.71 3.66 21.20
C LEU A 32 -7.24 3.79 21.12
N GLN A 33 -7.78 3.91 19.91
CA GLN A 33 -9.21 3.99 19.64
C GLN A 33 -9.55 3.21 18.38
N GLU A 34 -10.71 2.57 18.35
CA GLU A 34 -11.21 1.83 17.19
C GLU A 34 -12.74 1.94 17.12
N ASN A 35 -13.24 2.43 16.00
CA ASN A 35 -14.65 2.48 15.67
C ASN A 35 -14.91 1.71 14.38
N THR A 36 -16.00 0.95 14.36
CA THR A 36 -16.43 0.16 13.22
C THR A 36 -17.92 0.30 13.00
N THR A 37 -18.36 0.29 11.74
CA THR A 37 -19.77 0.30 11.35
C THR A 37 -20.08 -0.88 10.42
N GLY A 38 -21.36 -1.25 10.35
CA GLY A 38 -21.81 -2.39 9.56
C GLY A 38 -21.18 -3.70 10.03
N ASN A 39 -20.94 -4.60 9.08
CA ASN A 39 -20.36 -5.92 9.32
C ASN A 39 -18.85 -5.96 9.04
N PHE A 40 -18.09 -4.95 9.47
CA PHE A 40 -16.64 -4.88 9.24
C PHE A 40 -15.89 -6.13 9.73
N TYR A 41 -16.23 -6.59 10.94
CA TYR A 41 -15.71 -7.84 11.51
C TYR A 41 -16.72 -8.98 11.38
N LYS A 42 -16.23 -10.17 11.04
CA LYS A 42 -16.95 -11.44 11.29
C LYS A 42 -16.95 -11.76 12.79
N ASN A 43 -15.79 -11.60 13.43
CA ASN A 43 -15.65 -11.76 14.87
C ASN A 43 -14.63 -10.73 15.38
N LYS A 44 -15.12 -9.71 16.10
CA LYS A 44 -14.30 -8.61 16.59
C LYS A 44 -13.26 -9.07 17.62
N ASN A 45 -13.60 -10.00 18.50
CA ASN A 45 -12.71 -10.48 19.57
C ASN A 45 -11.50 -11.25 19.01
N LYS A 46 -11.69 -11.96 17.89
CA LYS A 46 -10.62 -12.68 17.18
C LYS A 46 -9.93 -11.84 16.10
N LYS A 47 -10.34 -10.59 15.89
CA LYS A 47 -9.92 -9.73 14.77
C LYS A 47 -10.09 -10.41 13.40
N ASN A 48 -11.17 -11.20 13.24
CA ASN A 48 -11.50 -11.81 11.95
C ASN A 48 -12.30 -10.82 11.09
N TYR A 49 -11.72 -10.38 9.98
CA TYR A 49 -12.31 -9.42 9.05
C TYR A 49 -13.39 -10.06 8.16
N ASN A 50 -14.41 -9.29 7.81
CA ASN A 50 -15.43 -9.74 6.87
C ASN A 50 -15.07 -9.47 5.40
N TYR A 51 -14.11 -8.59 5.18
CA TYR A 51 -13.71 -8.09 3.88
C TYR A 51 -12.24 -8.39 3.64
N TYR A 52 -11.92 -8.82 2.42
CA TYR A 52 -10.55 -9.14 2.02
C TYR A 52 -9.64 -7.90 2.09
N THR A 53 -10.14 -6.76 1.60
CA THR A 53 -9.43 -5.47 1.62
C THR A 53 -9.18 -4.97 3.05
N ALA A 54 -10.07 -5.27 3.99
CA ALA A 54 -9.89 -4.95 5.41
C ALA A 54 -8.79 -5.79 6.06
N GLU A 55 -8.73 -7.09 5.71
CA GLU A 55 -7.65 -7.98 6.15
C GLU A 55 -6.29 -7.54 5.60
N MET A 56 -6.24 -7.18 4.31
CA MET A 56 -5.05 -6.62 3.68
C MET A 56 -4.59 -5.33 4.37
N PHE A 57 -5.52 -4.38 4.59
CA PHE A 57 -5.21 -3.14 5.28
C PHE A 57 -4.67 -3.38 6.69
N ALA A 58 -5.31 -4.27 7.45
CA ALA A 58 -4.89 -4.58 8.80
C ALA A 58 -3.49 -5.20 8.86
N HIS A 59 -3.17 -6.08 7.91
CA HIS A 59 -1.84 -6.69 7.82
C HIS A 59 -0.73 -5.66 7.61
N VAL A 60 -1.00 -4.56 6.89
CA VAL A 60 0.02 -3.55 6.59
C VAL A 60 0.10 -2.49 7.68
N PHE A 61 -1.06 -1.97 8.08
CA PHE A 61 -1.12 -0.74 8.89
C PHE A 61 -1.45 -1.00 10.35
N LEU A 62 -1.93 -2.20 10.69
CA LEU A 62 -2.43 -2.52 12.02
C LEU A 62 -1.76 -3.76 12.64
N ASP A 63 -0.73 -4.34 12.03
CA ASP A 63 -0.08 -5.54 12.57
C ASP A 63 0.46 -5.24 13.98
N PRO A 64 -0.08 -5.91 15.03
CA PRO A 64 0.31 -5.63 16.41
C PRO A 64 1.62 -6.33 16.80
N GLY A 65 2.15 -7.24 15.96
CA GLY A 65 3.43 -7.89 16.21
C GLY A 65 4.61 -6.94 16.04
N PRO A 66 5.72 -7.10 16.79
CA PRO A 66 6.94 -6.36 16.53
C PRO A 66 7.48 -6.72 15.14
N VAL A 67 7.52 -5.76 14.23
CA VAL A 67 8.11 -5.91 12.89
C VAL A 67 9.54 -5.40 12.95
N CYS A 68 10.52 -6.30 12.80
CA CYS A 68 11.94 -5.98 12.96
C CYS A 68 12.69 -6.05 11.64
N GLY A 69 13.73 -5.22 11.50
CA GLY A 69 14.61 -5.24 10.33
C GLY A 69 14.03 -4.54 9.10
N GLU A 70 13.05 -3.65 9.28
CA GLU A 70 12.58 -2.74 8.22
C GLU A 70 13.66 -1.67 7.96
N ASP A 71 14.16 -1.60 6.74
CA ASP A 71 15.16 -0.64 6.25
C ASP A 71 14.51 0.42 5.35
N ASN A 72 13.47 1.11 5.81
CA ASN A 72 12.72 2.19 5.11
C ASN A 72 12.20 1.88 3.68
N LEU A 73 12.52 0.71 3.14
CA LEU A 73 11.87 0.04 2.03
C LEU A 73 10.88 -0.89 2.68
N VAL A 74 9.61 -0.83 2.28
CA VAL A 74 8.51 -1.59 2.85
C VAL A 74 8.80 -3.09 2.66
N HIS A 75 9.63 -3.70 3.49
CA HIS A 75 9.95 -5.11 3.39
C HIS A 75 8.74 -5.88 3.92
N GLY A 76 7.91 -6.37 3.00
CA GLY A 76 6.80 -7.26 3.32
C GLY A 76 7.35 -8.48 4.05
N GLY A 77 7.13 -8.54 5.36
CA GLY A 77 7.43 -9.74 6.15
C GLY A 77 6.72 -10.95 5.52
N LYS A 78 7.40 -12.10 5.50
CA LYS A 78 6.79 -13.36 5.07
C LYS A 78 5.91 -13.90 6.21
N PRO A 79 4.59 -14.05 6.05
CA PRO A 79 3.79 -14.81 7.00
C PRO A 79 4.10 -16.30 6.81
N GLU A 80 4.37 -17.02 7.91
CA GLU A 80 4.33 -18.48 7.88
C GLU A 80 2.86 -18.95 7.84
N MET A 81 2.43 -19.64 6.78
CA MET A 81 1.10 -20.24 6.70
C MET A 81 1.12 -21.74 7.01
N LYS A 82 0.17 -22.15 7.85
CA LYS A 82 -0.27 -23.54 8.09
C LYS A 82 -1.73 -23.69 7.60
N ASP A 83 -1.99 -23.84 6.30
CA ASP A 83 -3.33 -24.29 5.81
C ASP A 83 -3.28 -24.84 4.34
N PRO A 84 -4.08 -25.86 3.93
CA PRO A 84 -3.94 -26.57 2.65
C PRO A 84 -4.50 -25.91 1.36
N ASN A 85 -5.12 -24.72 1.39
CA ASN A 85 -5.66 -24.06 0.16
C ASN A 85 -4.62 -23.16 -0.55
N HIS A 86 -3.51 -23.80 -0.93
CA HIS A 86 -2.17 -23.23 -1.08
C HIS A 86 -1.91 -22.26 -2.26
N GLN A 87 -2.82 -22.11 -3.24
CA GLN A 87 -2.51 -21.35 -4.46
C GLN A 87 -3.14 -19.95 -4.47
N ILE A 88 -4.45 -19.82 -4.30
CA ILE A 88 -5.12 -18.51 -4.36
C ILE A 88 -4.63 -17.58 -3.25
N GLN A 89 -4.43 -18.12 -2.04
CA GLN A 89 -3.93 -17.37 -0.90
C GLN A 89 -2.49 -16.86 -1.11
N LYS A 90 -1.66 -17.65 -1.80
CA LYS A 90 -0.31 -17.24 -2.19
C LYS A 90 -0.35 -16.05 -3.17
N HIS A 91 -1.18 -16.11 -4.21
CA HIS A 91 -1.34 -15.02 -5.17
C HIS A 91 -1.89 -13.76 -4.51
N ILE A 92 -2.77 -13.92 -3.52
CA ILE A 92 -3.26 -12.85 -2.65
C ILE A 92 -2.12 -12.15 -1.90
N GLU A 93 -1.21 -12.90 -1.27
CA GLU A 93 -0.06 -12.31 -0.58
C GLU A 93 0.91 -11.62 -1.53
N GLU A 94 1.08 -12.17 -2.73
CA GLU A 94 1.90 -11.56 -3.77
C GLU A 94 1.28 -10.24 -4.29
N LEU A 95 -0.06 -10.17 -4.43
CA LEU A 95 -0.78 -8.92 -4.75
C LEU A 95 -0.70 -7.90 -3.62
N LYS A 96 -0.68 -8.35 -2.35
CA LYS A 96 -0.37 -7.48 -1.22
C LYS A 96 1.01 -6.86 -1.45
N GLN A 97 2.05 -7.67 -1.66
CA GLN A 97 3.41 -7.16 -1.91
C GLN A 97 3.49 -6.15 -3.07
N LEU A 98 2.71 -6.36 -4.14
CA LEU A 98 2.69 -5.46 -5.31
C LEU A 98 2.17 -4.06 -5.01
N ILE A 99 1.10 -3.99 -4.24
CA ILE A 99 0.48 -2.73 -3.86
C ILE A 99 1.36 -1.97 -2.87
N PHE A 100 2.15 -2.70 -2.08
CA PHE A 100 2.98 -2.12 -1.03
C PHE A 100 4.42 -1.82 -1.47
N ASN A 101 4.91 -2.43 -2.57
CA ASN A 101 6.21 -2.14 -3.21
C ASN A 101 6.11 -2.06 -4.75
N PRO A 102 5.43 -1.04 -5.28
CA PRO A 102 5.31 -0.88 -6.73
C PRO A 102 6.69 -0.65 -7.36
N GLY A 103 7.00 -1.40 -8.43
CA GLY A 103 8.22 -1.23 -9.23
C GLY A 103 9.38 -2.20 -8.93
N GLN A 104 9.20 -3.16 -8.01
CA GLN A 104 10.17 -4.25 -7.77
C GLN A 104 9.59 -5.60 -8.25
N PRO A 105 10.41 -6.49 -8.85
CA PRO A 105 9.96 -7.83 -9.23
C PRO A 105 9.45 -8.62 -8.02
N ILE A 106 8.30 -9.29 -8.18
CA ILE A 106 7.73 -10.16 -7.14
C ILE A 106 7.95 -11.63 -7.52
N PRO A 107 8.78 -12.38 -6.80
CA PRO A 107 8.99 -13.80 -7.06
C PRO A 107 7.76 -14.61 -6.66
N GLY A 108 7.22 -15.45 -7.56
CA GLY A 108 6.24 -16.47 -7.19
C GLY A 108 4.90 -16.42 -7.92
N ILE A 109 4.55 -15.31 -8.57
CA ILE A 109 3.37 -15.23 -9.43
C ILE A 109 3.75 -15.62 -10.86
N PRO A 110 3.13 -16.65 -11.48
CA PRO A 110 3.21 -16.81 -12.92
C PRO A 110 2.74 -15.50 -13.59
N PHE A 111 3.56 -14.96 -14.50
CA PHE A 111 3.26 -13.82 -15.37
C PHE A 111 3.20 -12.39 -14.75
N VAL A 112 3.25 -12.17 -13.44
CA VAL A 112 3.29 -10.79 -12.85
C VAL A 112 4.72 -10.32 -12.56
N GLY A 113 5.64 -11.22 -12.19
CA GLY A 113 7.02 -10.85 -11.84
C GLY A 113 7.75 -10.06 -12.93
N HIS A 114 7.50 -10.36 -14.21
CA HIS A 114 8.06 -9.59 -15.33
C HIS A 114 7.30 -8.27 -15.61
N LYS A 115 6.02 -8.14 -15.23
CA LYS A 115 5.15 -7.01 -15.61
C LYS A 115 5.28 -5.76 -14.73
N VAL A 116 6.06 -5.85 -13.66
CA VAL A 116 6.15 -4.83 -12.60
C VAL A 116 7.46 -4.04 -12.64
N GLY A 117 8.48 -4.58 -13.29
CA GLY A 117 9.74 -3.88 -13.52
C GLY A 117 9.62 -2.92 -14.68
N ILE A 118 9.10 -1.71 -14.44
CA ILE A 118 8.89 -0.71 -15.51
C ILE A 118 10.18 -0.34 -16.27
N PHE A 119 11.35 -0.57 -15.66
CA PHE A 119 12.66 -0.28 -16.23
C PHE A 119 13.31 -1.49 -16.92
N GLU A 120 12.68 -2.66 -16.89
CA GLU A 120 13.21 -3.84 -17.55
C GLU A 120 13.24 -3.63 -19.08
N PRO A 121 14.23 -4.17 -19.82
CA PRO A 121 14.38 -3.92 -21.25
C PRO A 121 13.17 -4.34 -22.10
N ASP A 122 12.44 -5.37 -21.69
CA ASP A 122 11.25 -5.89 -22.36
C ASP A 122 9.96 -5.13 -21.97
N VAL A 123 9.94 -4.48 -20.82
CA VAL A 123 8.78 -3.75 -20.28
C VAL A 123 8.83 -2.26 -20.58
N SER A 124 10.01 -1.63 -20.45
CA SER A 124 10.18 -0.19 -20.64
C SER A 124 9.66 0.35 -21.99
N PRO A 125 9.71 -0.37 -23.13
CA PRO A 125 9.09 0.11 -24.38
C PRO A 125 7.57 0.28 -24.30
N MET A 126 6.92 -0.32 -23.30
CA MET A 126 5.48 -0.24 -23.08
C MET A 126 5.05 1.05 -22.37
N TYR A 127 5.99 1.86 -21.91
CA TYR A 127 5.72 3.08 -21.14
C TYR A 127 6.17 4.34 -21.88
N ASP A 128 5.47 5.43 -21.59
CA ASP A 128 5.91 6.80 -21.86
C ASP A 128 6.56 7.35 -20.59
N PHE A 129 7.87 7.61 -20.66
CA PHE A 129 8.65 8.19 -19.58
C PHE A 129 8.84 9.68 -19.79
N ALA A 130 8.68 10.47 -18.73
CA ALA A 130 8.95 11.90 -18.75
C ALA A 130 9.59 12.36 -17.45
N ILE A 131 10.44 13.40 -17.56
CA ILE A 131 10.93 14.18 -16.42
C ILE A 131 10.67 15.65 -16.74
N HIS A 132 9.99 16.35 -15.85
CA HIS A 132 9.75 17.79 -15.97
C HIS A 132 9.85 18.49 -14.60
N SER A 133 9.78 19.82 -14.59
CA SER A 133 9.72 20.60 -13.35
C SER A 133 8.27 20.94 -13.01
N ASP A 134 7.96 20.93 -11.72
CA ASP A 134 6.65 21.31 -11.19
C ASP A 134 6.83 21.98 -9.81
N VAL A 135 5.73 22.48 -9.23
CA VAL A 135 5.69 23.02 -7.86
C VAL A 135 4.51 22.37 -7.12
N VAL A 136 4.80 21.73 -5.98
CA VAL A 136 3.79 21.12 -5.10
C VAL A 136 3.88 21.80 -3.75
N ASP A 137 2.78 22.39 -3.27
CA ASP A 137 2.72 23.11 -1.98
C ASP A 137 3.89 24.10 -1.77
N ASP A 138 4.12 24.95 -2.78
CA ASP A 138 5.23 25.92 -2.84
C ASP A 138 6.65 25.31 -2.85
N GLU A 139 6.79 23.98 -2.94
CA GLU A 139 8.06 23.28 -3.06
C GLU A 139 8.43 23.00 -4.52
N PRO A 140 9.54 23.55 -5.05
CA PRO A 140 10.01 23.24 -6.39
C PRO A 140 10.43 21.77 -6.53
N CYS A 141 9.90 21.09 -7.54
CA CYS A 141 10.09 19.65 -7.72
C CYS A 141 10.60 19.28 -9.12
N TYR A 142 11.35 18.18 -9.20
CA TYR A 142 11.43 17.35 -10.40
C TYR A 142 10.34 16.28 -10.34
N VAL A 143 9.61 16.08 -11.43
CA VAL A 143 8.54 15.10 -11.53
C VAL A 143 8.95 14.04 -12.51
N PHE A 144 9.16 12.83 -12.03
CA PHE A 144 9.32 11.64 -12.86
C PHE A 144 7.95 11.01 -13.10
N GLN A 145 7.66 10.68 -14.35
CA GLN A 145 6.44 10.00 -14.77
C GLN A 145 6.80 8.77 -15.59
N ALA A 146 6.10 7.67 -15.30
CA ALA A 146 5.99 6.50 -16.17
C ALA A 146 4.51 6.18 -16.33
N ILE A 147 4.01 6.29 -17.56
CA ILE A 147 2.60 6.03 -17.89
C ILE A 147 2.57 4.90 -18.91
N ALA A 148 1.79 3.85 -18.65
CA ALA A 148 1.64 2.74 -19.59
C ALA A 148 0.96 3.23 -20.87
N LYS A 149 1.51 2.88 -22.04
CA LYS A 149 0.88 3.21 -23.31
C LYS A 149 -0.42 2.41 -23.45
N PRO A 150 -1.51 3.01 -23.96
CA PRO A 150 -2.84 2.37 -23.97
C PRO A 150 -2.89 0.96 -24.58
N GLN A 151 -2.10 0.70 -25.64
CA GLN A 151 -2.04 -0.61 -26.30
C GLN A 151 -1.41 -1.73 -25.46
N PHE A 152 -0.73 -1.39 -24.36
CA PHE A 152 -0.09 -2.34 -23.45
C PHE A 152 -0.77 -2.40 -22.08
N ALA A 153 -1.92 -1.74 -21.87
CA ALA A 153 -2.60 -1.68 -20.58
C ALA A 153 -2.89 -3.08 -19.99
N ASP A 154 -3.34 -4.04 -20.81
CA ASP A 154 -3.60 -5.43 -20.36
C ASP A 154 -2.29 -6.26 -20.16
N GLN A 155 -1.15 -5.73 -20.58
CA GLN A 155 0.15 -6.40 -20.55
C GLN A 155 1.00 -5.99 -19.35
N VAL A 156 0.67 -4.89 -18.68
CA VAL A 156 1.39 -4.39 -17.50
C VAL A 156 0.48 -4.39 -16.28
N VAL A 157 1.05 -4.13 -15.09
CA VAL A 157 0.24 -3.93 -13.87
C VAL A 157 0.30 -2.50 -13.35
N ILE A 158 1.37 -1.76 -13.67
CA ILE A 158 1.52 -0.37 -13.28
C ILE A 158 0.98 0.49 -14.43
N ASP A 159 -0.20 1.06 -14.24
CA ASP A 159 -0.78 1.98 -15.23
C ASP A 159 -0.07 3.34 -15.17
N THR A 160 0.27 3.79 -13.97
CA THR A 160 0.91 5.08 -13.73
C THR A 160 1.78 5.02 -12.49
N LEU A 161 2.99 5.56 -12.62
CA LEU A 161 3.89 5.89 -11.53
C LEU A 161 4.35 7.34 -11.69
N ILE A 162 4.01 8.19 -10.72
CA ILE A 162 4.50 9.57 -10.67
C ILE A 162 5.20 9.79 -9.34
N THR A 163 6.40 10.38 -9.39
CA THR A 163 7.21 10.67 -8.20
C THR A 163 7.68 12.12 -8.26
N TRP A 164 7.40 12.87 -7.20
CA TRP A 164 7.87 14.24 -7.03
C TRP A 164 9.09 14.25 -6.11
N PHE A 165 10.20 14.75 -6.64
CA PHE A 165 11.46 14.92 -5.94
C PHE A 165 11.68 16.40 -5.66
N ARG A 166 11.85 16.78 -4.39
CA ARG A 166 12.23 18.14 -4.00
C ARG A 166 13.56 18.52 -4.65
N LYS A 167 13.65 19.70 -5.28
CA LYS A 167 14.88 20.12 -5.99
C LYS A 167 16.07 20.40 -5.07
N SER A 168 15.84 20.80 -3.82
CA SER A 168 16.91 21.20 -2.91
C SER A 168 17.72 20.01 -2.37
N ASP A 169 17.10 18.85 -2.17
CA ASP A 169 17.72 17.68 -1.54
C ASP A 169 17.42 16.34 -2.25
N TYR A 170 16.64 16.36 -3.34
CA TYR A 170 16.18 15.18 -4.09
C TYR A 170 15.35 14.19 -3.29
N SER A 171 14.88 14.56 -2.09
CA SER A 171 13.97 13.72 -1.33
C SER A 171 12.62 13.61 -2.04
N ILE A 172 12.00 12.44 -1.94
CA ILE A 172 10.68 12.23 -2.50
C ILE A 172 9.66 12.84 -1.55
N ILE A 173 8.82 13.75 -2.04
CA ILE A 173 7.81 14.42 -1.20
C ILE A 173 6.41 13.90 -1.45
N SER A 174 6.16 13.36 -2.65
CA SER A 174 4.87 12.78 -3.01
C SER A 174 5.05 11.70 -4.07
N ARG A 175 4.16 10.72 -4.07
CA ARG A 175 4.06 9.67 -5.08
C ARG A 175 2.60 9.36 -5.40
N HIS A 176 2.35 9.10 -6.66
CA HIS A 176 1.06 8.60 -7.15
C HIS A 176 1.26 7.30 -7.91
N TYR A 177 0.43 6.31 -7.59
CA TYR A 177 0.42 4.99 -8.20
C TYR A 177 -0.99 4.69 -8.69
N ALA A 178 -1.11 4.26 -9.94
CA ALA A 178 -2.29 3.58 -10.44
C ALA A 178 -1.90 2.18 -10.89
N LEU A 179 -2.60 1.17 -10.38
CA LEU A 179 -2.36 -0.24 -10.65
C LEU A 179 -3.65 -0.89 -11.09
N SER A 180 -3.59 -1.68 -12.16
CA SER A 180 -4.71 -2.52 -12.57
C SER A 180 -4.23 -3.88 -13.05
N TYR A 181 -5.04 -4.90 -12.80
CA TYR A 181 -4.74 -6.25 -13.28
C TYR A 181 -6.01 -7.06 -13.41
N LYS A 182 -6.12 -7.78 -14.51
CA LYS A 182 -7.29 -8.60 -14.82
C LYS A 182 -6.91 -10.00 -15.30
N THR A 183 -7.47 -10.99 -14.64
CA THR A 183 -7.34 -12.42 -14.91
C THR A 183 -8.67 -13.11 -14.64
N LEU A 184 -8.74 -14.44 -14.83
CA LEU A 184 -9.94 -15.21 -14.49
C LEU A 184 -10.28 -15.18 -12.99
N VAL A 185 -9.29 -14.98 -12.12
CA VAL A 185 -9.43 -15.11 -10.65
C VAL A 185 -9.27 -13.79 -9.90
N PHE A 186 -8.71 -12.76 -10.55
CA PHE A 186 -8.48 -11.42 -9.98
C PHE A 186 -8.82 -10.35 -11.01
N ASP A 187 -9.60 -9.36 -10.63
CA ASP A 187 -9.81 -8.09 -11.35
C ASP A 187 -9.71 -6.97 -10.30
N PHE A 188 -8.66 -6.16 -10.37
CA PHE A 188 -8.52 -5.00 -9.51
C PHE A 188 -8.11 -3.74 -10.27
N ASN A 189 -8.51 -2.60 -9.71
CA ASN A 189 -8.07 -1.28 -10.11
C ASN A 189 -7.87 -0.45 -8.83
N VAL A 190 -6.67 0.09 -8.64
CA VAL A 190 -6.25 0.74 -7.41
C VAL A 190 -5.53 2.04 -7.74
N ASN A 191 -5.86 3.10 -7.02
CA ASN A 191 -5.17 4.39 -7.06
C ASN A 191 -4.68 4.71 -5.65
N ILE A 192 -3.42 5.13 -5.54
CA ILE A 192 -2.75 5.39 -4.26
C ILE A 192 -1.98 6.70 -4.40
N HIS A 193 -2.27 7.64 -3.51
CA HIS A 193 -1.49 8.85 -3.35
C HIS A 193 -0.79 8.79 -1.98
N VAL A 194 0.50 9.11 -1.95
CA VAL A 194 1.31 9.08 -0.73
C VAL A 194 2.14 10.33 -0.65
N ASP A 195 1.96 11.10 0.42
CA ASP A 195 2.87 12.19 0.78
C ASP A 195 3.88 11.72 1.81
N LEU A 196 5.11 12.24 1.67
CA LEU A 196 6.23 11.88 2.52
C LEU A 196 6.89 13.13 3.10
N GLY A 197 7.34 12.99 4.34
CA GLY A 197 8.09 14.00 5.07
C GLY A 197 9.43 13.45 5.54
N SER A 198 10.31 14.36 5.97
CA SER A 198 11.54 13.97 6.63
C SER A 198 11.39 14.05 8.15
N TYR A 199 11.79 13.01 8.85
CA TYR A 199 11.91 13.02 10.29
C TYR A 199 13.21 12.32 10.71
N GLN A 200 14.08 13.04 11.41
CA GLN A 200 15.42 12.57 11.81
C GLN A 200 16.26 12.02 10.64
N GLY A 201 16.15 12.65 9.46
CA GLY A 201 16.87 12.22 8.25
C GLY A 201 16.30 10.98 7.58
N MET A 202 15.21 10.41 8.09
CA MET A 202 14.47 9.33 7.44
C MET A 202 13.29 9.90 6.67
N LEU A 203 13.01 9.30 5.51
CA LEU A 203 11.82 9.61 4.74
C LEU A 203 10.67 8.73 5.23
N ILE A 204 9.57 9.35 5.64
CA ILE A 204 8.43 8.68 6.25
C ILE A 204 7.12 9.16 5.62
N PRO A 205 6.09 8.29 5.51
CA PRO A 205 4.78 8.71 5.03
C PRO A 205 4.13 9.68 6.04
N THR A 206 3.51 10.73 5.55
CA THR A 206 2.72 11.69 6.35
C THR A 206 1.23 11.59 6.03
N TRP A 207 0.90 11.24 4.79
CA TRP A 207 -0.46 11.02 4.34
C TRP A 207 -0.53 9.93 3.26
N ILE A 208 -1.60 9.14 3.30
CA ILE A 208 -1.93 8.14 2.28
C ILE A 208 -3.41 8.30 1.94
N ASP A 209 -3.76 8.41 0.66
CA ASP A 209 -5.10 8.19 0.13
C ASP A 209 -5.09 6.95 -0.76
N TYR A 210 -6.05 6.06 -0.50
CA TYR A 210 -6.18 4.80 -1.22
C TYR A 210 -7.60 4.65 -1.71
N GLN A 211 -7.74 4.31 -2.99
CA GLN A 211 -9.00 3.98 -3.63
C GLN A 211 -8.82 2.68 -4.40
N GLY A 212 -9.58 1.65 -4.05
CA GLY A 212 -9.45 0.33 -4.65
C GLY A 212 -10.79 -0.26 -5.04
N ASN A 213 -10.82 -0.92 -6.18
CA ASN A 213 -11.93 -1.72 -6.67
C ASN A 213 -11.41 -3.14 -6.88
N TRP A 214 -11.96 -4.10 -6.14
CA TRP A 214 -11.44 -5.46 -6.04
C TRP A 214 -12.52 -6.48 -6.33
N ASP A 215 -12.26 -7.38 -7.27
CA ASP A 215 -13.12 -8.50 -7.62
C ASP A 215 -12.26 -9.76 -7.63
N ILE A 216 -12.39 -10.58 -6.60
CA ILE A 216 -11.57 -11.77 -6.37
C ILE A 216 -12.49 -12.98 -6.35
N ALA A 217 -12.09 -14.05 -7.04
CA ALA A 217 -12.84 -15.31 -7.03
C ALA A 217 -13.17 -15.76 -5.60
N PHE A 218 -14.41 -16.21 -5.39
CA PHE A 218 -14.95 -16.63 -4.09
C PHE A 218 -15.15 -15.50 -3.05
N HIS A 219 -14.87 -14.25 -3.39
CA HIS A 219 -15.19 -13.07 -2.59
C HIS A 219 -16.24 -12.20 -3.29
N LYS A 220 -16.89 -11.32 -2.53
CA LYS A 220 -17.74 -10.29 -3.14
C LYS A 220 -16.84 -9.19 -3.68
N ARG A 221 -17.27 -8.52 -4.74
CA ARG A 221 -16.63 -7.29 -5.20
C ARG A 221 -16.63 -6.23 -4.08
N GLU A 222 -15.47 -5.68 -3.79
CA GLU A 222 -15.22 -4.71 -2.72
C GLU A 222 -14.68 -3.41 -3.33
N ILE A 223 -15.40 -2.31 -3.13
CA ILE A 223 -14.89 -0.96 -3.43
C ILE A 223 -14.50 -0.34 -2.09
N VAL A 224 -13.26 0.08 -1.93
CA VAL A 224 -12.70 0.51 -0.65
C VAL A 224 -11.96 1.83 -0.79
N HIS A 225 -12.24 2.75 0.12
CA HIS A 225 -11.59 4.06 0.18
C HIS A 225 -11.06 4.26 1.60
N PHE A 226 -9.79 4.61 1.75
CA PHE A 226 -9.26 4.98 3.06
C PHE A 226 -8.18 6.03 2.96
N THR A 227 -8.09 6.83 4.01
CA THR A 227 -6.99 7.75 4.24
C THR A 227 -6.26 7.37 5.52
N ILE A 228 -4.94 7.56 5.55
CA ILE A 228 -4.12 7.46 6.76
C ILE A 228 -3.36 8.77 6.91
N ARG A 229 -3.32 9.29 8.13
CA ARG A 229 -2.47 10.44 8.47
C ARG A 229 -1.52 10.02 9.57
N PHE A 230 -0.24 10.25 9.35
CA PHE A 230 0.80 10.04 10.35
C PHE A 230 1.19 11.40 10.94
N PHE A 231 1.28 11.47 12.27
CA PHE A 231 1.51 12.71 13.00
C PHE A 231 2.16 12.41 14.36
N ASP A 232 2.54 13.46 15.09
CA ASP A 232 3.17 13.38 16.42
C ASP A 232 4.43 12.50 16.47
N PHE A 233 5.30 12.64 15.46
CA PHE A 233 6.59 11.97 15.46
C PHE A 233 7.49 12.49 16.58
N GLN A 234 7.86 11.59 17.49
CA GLN A 234 8.68 11.92 18.66
C GLN A 234 9.84 10.95 18.79
N LYS A 235 10.96 11.42 19.35
CA LYS A 235 12.09 10.57 19.71
C LYS A 235 11.70 9.81 20.97
N GLU A 236 11.95 8.51 21.00
CA GLU A 236 11.85 7.74 22.23
C GLU A 236 12.80 8.36 23.27
N GLN A 237 12.23 8.98 24.30
CA GLN A 237 13.02 9.48 25.41
C GLN A 237 13.33 8.28 26.28
N ASN A 238 14.61 7.91 26.39
CA ASN A 238 15.06 6.95 27.39
C ASN A 238 14.54 7.43 28.76
N GLN A 239 13.49 6.81 29.27
CA GLN A 239 13.10 6.94 30.66
C GLN A 239 14.29 6.41 31.46
N LYS A 240 15.09 7.32 32.01
CA LYS A 240 15.99 7.01 33.10
C LYS A 240 15.08 6.44 34.20
N LEU A 241 15.13 5.13 34.41
CA LEU A 241 14.68 4.55 35.66
C LEU A 241 15.50 5.24 36.77
N ASN A 242 14.85 6.13 37.51
CA ASN A 242 15.32 6.57 38.82
C ASN A 242 14.81 5.58 39.86
#